data_AF-A0A2R5L2G4-F1
#
_entry.id   AF-A0A2R5L2G4-F1
#
_cell.length_a   1.000
_cell.length_b   1.000
_cell.length_c   1.000
_cell.angle_alpha   90.00
_cell.angle_beta   90.00
_cell.angle_gamma   90.00
#
_symmetry.space_group_name_H-M   'P 1'
#
loop_
_entity.id
_entity.type
_entity.pdbx_description
1 polymer ?
#
loop_
_entity_poly.entity_id
_entity_poly.type
_entity_poly.pdbx_seq_one_letter_code
_entity_poly.pdbx_strand_id
1 'polypeptide(L)'
;PKQTEGKVYPYLFTQCQAIHCRSMVPIQDIPSVKFTYSASITVPAPLIALVSGLRKTQTLSDDGKTIVHTFEQPIPIPSYLLALVVGNLESRKIGPRSDVWSEPEMVDKAAWEFSETEQMIKCAEDIMGPYEWTRYDLLMLPPSFPYGGMENPCLTFVTPTLLAGDRSLAGVVAHEISHSWTG
;
A
#
# COMPACT_ATOMS: atom_id res chain seq x y z
N PRO A 1 0.32 3.40 19.69
CA PRO A 1 0.02 4.85 19.55
C PRO A 1 1.24 5.77 19.60
N LYS A 2 2.06 5.74 20.66
CA LYS A 2 3.20 6.68 20.83
C LYS A 2 4.21 6.69 19.66
N GLN A 3 4.29 5.60 18.91
CA GLN A 3 5.20 5.41 17.77
C GLN A 3 4.63 5.91 16.42
N THR A 4 3.34 6.25 16.34
CA THR A 4 2.72 6.83 15.12
C THR A 4 2.88 8.35 15.15
N GLU A 5 2.67 9.05 14.04
CA GLU A 5 2.77 10.50 13.99
C GLU A 5 1.69 11.17 14.85
N GLY A 6 0.42 10.78 14.67
CA GLY A 6 -0.71 11.37 15.38
C GLY A 6 -0.78 11.04 16.87
N LYS A 7 0.02 10.10 17.38
CA LYS A 7 0.11 9.65 18.80
C LYS A 7 -1.17 9.09 19.44
N VAL A 8 -2.34 9.21 18.80
CA VAL A 8 -3.64 8.82 19.34
C VAL A 8 -3.96 7.35 19.07
N TYR A 9 -3.75 6.88 17.85
CA TYR A 9 -4.19 5.56 17.40
C TYR A 9 -3.04 4.56 17.25
N PRO A 10 -3.26 3.23 17.40
CA PRO A 10 -2.26 2.23 17.05
C PRO A 10 -2.11 2.11 15.52
N TYR A 11 -1.03 1.44 15.10
CA TYR A 11 -0.73 1.20 13.69
C TYR A 11 -0.15 -0.21 13.53
N LEU A 12 -0.49 -0.87 12.43
CA LEU A 12 0.00 -2.17 12.01
C LEU A 12 0.38 -2.08 10.53
N PHE A 13 1.52 -2.65 10.16
CA PHE A 13 1.84 -2.97 8.76
C PHE A 13 2.56 -4.31 8.69
N THR A 14 2.42 -4.99 7.57
CA THR A 14 3.14 -6.24 7.28
C THR A 14 4.31 -5.98 6.33
N GLN A 15 5.27 -6.90 6.34
CA GLN A 15 6.33 -6.98 5.34
C GLN A 15 6.62 -8.45 5.08
N CYS A 16 6.12 -8.99 3.97
CA CYS A 16 6.11 -10.43 3.71
C CYS A 16 7.35 -10.90 2.94
N GLN A 17 7.98 -10.03 2.15
CA GLN A 17 9.21 -10.37 1.44
C GLN A 17 10.39 -10.54 2.43
N ALA A 18 11.18 -11.61 2.35
CA ALA A 18 11.11 -12.69 1.35
C ALA A 18 10.18 -13.86 1.72
N ILE A 19 10.10 -14.24 3.00
CA ILE A 19 9.48 -15.49 3.47
C ILE A 19 8.71 -15.32 4.78
N HIS A 20 8.14 -14.13 4.99
CA HIS A 20 7.43 -13.78 6.22
C HIS A 20 5.92 -13.94 6.11
N CYS A 21 5.36 -14.20 4.92
CA CYS A 21 3.92 -14.42 4.77
C CYS A 21 3.43 -15.61 5.62
N ARG A 22 4.26 -16.65 5.75
CA ARG A 22 4.03 -17.80 6.65
C ARG A 22 3.83 -17.45 8.13
N SER A 23 4.28 -16.27 8.57
CA SER A 23 4.10 -15.80 9.96
C SER A 23 2.73 -15.15 10.19
N MET A 24 2.04 -14.79 9.11
CA MET A 24 0.74 -14.13 9.14
C MET A 24 -0.39 -15.10 8.77
N VAL A 25 -0.20 -15.96 7.76
CA VAL A 25 -1.19 -16.95 7.33
C VAL A 25 -0.53 -18.29 6.96
N PRO A 26 -1.16 -19.45 7.24
CA PRO A 26 -0.70 -20.74 6.74
C PRO A 26 -0.82 -20.81 5.22
N ILE A 27 0.32 -20.83 4.52
CA ILE A 27 0.36 -20.80 3.05
C ILE A 27 1.62 -21.50 2.51
N GLN A 28 1.60 -21.90 1.24
CA GLN A 28 2.81 -22.31 0.51
C GLN A 28 3.68 -21.08 0.24
N ASP A 29 4.54 -20.73 1.19
CA ASP A 29 5.30 -19.48 1.16
C ASP A 29 6.57 -19.58 0.29
N ILE A 30 6.34 -19.72 -1.02
CA ILE A 30 7.36 -19.83 -2.06
C ILE A 30 6.90 -19.04 -3.31
N PRO A 31 7.76 -18.22 -3.94
CA PRO A 31 7.35 -17.35 -5.05
C PRO A 31 6.98 -18.12 -6.34
N SER A 32 7.31 -19.41 -6.44
CA SER A 32 6.92 -20.25 -7.58
C SER A 32 5.43 -20.60 -7.60
N VAL A 33 4.70 -20.34 -6.51
CA VAL A 33 3.25 -20.53 -6.42
C VAL A 33 2.58 -19.16 -6.41
N LYS A 34 1.65 -18.93 -7.35
CA LYS A 34 0.84 -17.70 -7.42
C LYS A 34 -0.63 -18.02 -7.11
N PHE A 35 -1.34 -17.09 -6.47
CA PHE A 35 -2.74 -17.22 -6.11
C PHE A 35 -3.47 -15.88 -6.19
N THR A 36 -4.79 -15.94 -6.39
CA THR A 36 -5.69 -14.82 -6.18
C THR A 36 -6.24 -14.86 -4.76
N TYR A 37 -6.70 -13.73 -4.23
CA TYR A 37 -7.32 -13.73 -2.91
C TYR A 37 -8.42 -12.69 -2.77
N SER A 38 -9.33 -12.95 -1.83
CA SER A 38 -10.26 -11.96 -1.29
C SER A 38 -10.03 -11.84 0.20
N ALA A 39 -10.17 -10.64 0.74
CA ALA A 39 -9.96 -10.37 2.16
C ALA A 39 -11.14 -9.59 2.74
N SER A 40 -11.50 -9.92 3.98
CA SER A 40 -12.43 -9.16 4.80
C SER A 40 -11.74 -8.85 6.12
N ILE A 41 -11.47 -7.56 6.36
CA ILE A 41 -10.68 -7.10 7.49
C ILE A 41 -11.57 -6.22 8.37
N THR A 42 -11.81 -6.67 9.60
CA THR A 42 -12.56 -5.92 10.61
C THR A 42 -11.59 -5.18 11.52
N VAL A 43 -11.74 -3.87 11.64
CA VAL A 43 -10.87 -3.01 12.46
C VAL A 43 -11.69 -2.09 13.37
N PRO A 44 -11.15 -1.63 14.51
CA PRO A 44 -11.81 -0.62 15.33
C PRO A 44 -11.99 0.69 14.56
N ALA A 45 -13.14 1.33 14.66
CA ALA A 45 -13.32 2.70 14.17
C ALA A 45 -12.46 3.69 15.00
N PRO A 46 -11.85 4.71 14.39
CA PRO A 46 -11.94 5.13 12.98
C PRO A 46 -10.82 4.58 12.09
N LEU A 47 -10.15 3.48 12.48
CA LEU A 47 -9.01 2.97 11.72
C LEU A 47 -9.46 2.44 10.35
N ILE A 48 -8.56 2.55 9.38
CA ILE A 48 -8.72 2.07 8.03
C ILE A 48 -7.78 0.89 7.82
N ALA A 49 -8.31 -0.19 7.25
CA ALA A 49 -7.50 -1.28 6.71
C ALA A 49 -7.25 -1.06 5.22
N LEU A 50 -6.05 -1.39 4.74
CA LEU A 50 -5.75 -1.56 3.32
C LEU A 50 -4.96 -2.85 3.12
N VAL A 51 -5.07 -3.45 1.93
CA VAL A 51 -4.29 -4.62 1.53
C VAL A 51 -3.76 -4.42 0.11
N SER A 52 -2.86 -5.30 -0.33
CA SER A 52 -2.34 -5.39 -1.70
C SER A 52 -3.38 -5.88 -2.72
N GLY A 53 -4.51 -5.18 -2.83
CA GLY A 53 -5.64 -5.55 -3.67
C GLY A 53 -6.69 -4.43 -3.81
N LEU A 54 -7.67 -4.65 -4.67
CA LEU A 54 -8.70 -3.67 -5.00
C LEU A 54 -9.76 -3.61 -3.89
N ARG A 55 -10.01 -2.41 -3.38
CA ARG A 55 -11.08 -2.17 -2.40
C ARG A 55 -12.45 -2.38 -3.02
N LYS A 56 -13.35 -3.08 -2.32
CA LYS A 56 -14.72 -3.35 -2.75
C LYS A 56 -15.73 -2.59 -1.91
N THR A 57 -15.82 -2.90 -0.62
CA THR A 57 -16.77 -2.25 0.29
C THR A 57 -16.12 -1.82 1.60
N GLN A 58 -16.75 -0.85 2.25
CA GLN A 58 -16.44 -0.40 3.60
C GLN A 58 -17.77 -0.22 4.33
N THR A 59 -17.97 -0.98 5.41
CA THR A 59 -19.22 -0.97 6.17
C THR A 59 -18.93 -0.75 7.65
N LEU A 60 -19.54 0.27 8.24
CA LEU A 60 -19.52 0.51 9.69
C LEU A 60 -20.49 -0.46 10.37
N SER A 61 -20.10 -1.05 11.50
CA SER A 61 -20.98 -1.88 12.31
C SER A 61 -22.16 -1.09 12.86
N ASP A 62 -23.28 -1.77 13.12
CA ASP A 62 -24.50 -1.14 13.65
C ASP A 62 -24.26 -0.41 14.98
N ASP A 63 -23.30 -0.88 15.79
CA ASP A 63 -22.90 -0.26 17.06
C ASP A 63 -21.82 0.83 16.90
N GLY A 64 -21.37 1.11 15.67
CA GLY A 64 -20.40 2.14 15.33
C GLY A 64 -18.97 1.89 15.78
N LYS A 65 -18.65 0.70 16.33
CA LYS A 65 -17.34 0.42 16.94
C LYS A 65 -16.32 -0.15 15.97
N THR A 66 -16.75 -0.82 14.91
CA THR A 66 -15.84 -1.46 13.95
C THR A 66 -16.21 -1.13 12.52
N ILE A 67 -15.22 -1.20 11.64
CA ILE A 67 -15.37 -1.04 10.20
C ILE A 67 -14.89 -2.34 9.55
N VAL A 68 -15.71 -2.89 8.65
CA VAL A 68 -15.34 -4.04 7.82
C VAL A 68 -14.94 -3.53 6.44
N HIS A 69 -13.69 -3.77 6.05
CA HIS A 69 -13.18 -3.48 4.71
C HIS A 69 -13.04 -4.76 3.91
N THR A 70 -13.60 -4.80 2.71
CA THR A 70 -13.48 -5.95 1.80
C THR A 70 -12.64 -5.62 0.58
N PHE A 71 -11.88 -6.61 0.12
CA PHE A 71 -10.93 -6.47 -0.98
C PHE A 71 -10.89 -7.71 -1.86
N GLU A 72 -10.42 -7.54 -3.09
CA GLU A 72 -10.15 -8.60 -4.06
C GLU A 72 -8.85 -8.31 -4.81
N GLN A 73 -7.99 -9.31 -4.92
CA GLN A 73 -6.82 -9.32 -5.80
C GLN A 73 -7.06 -10.37 -6.90
N PRO A 74 -7.58 -9.96 -8.07
CA PRO A 74 -7.94 -10.89 -9.13
C PRO A 74 -6.75 -11.37 -9.95
N ILE A 75 -5.59 -10.69 -9.87
CA ILE A 75 -4.38 -11.07 -10.59
C ILE A 75 -3.57 -12.02 -9.68
N PRO A 76 -3.15 -13.21 -10.15
CA PRO A 76 -2.38 -14.15 -9.33
C PRO A 76 -1.02 -13.56 -8.88
N ILE A 77 -0.79 -13.54 -7.57
CA ILE A 77 0.44 -13.02 -6.94
C ILE A 77 1.16 -14.11 -6.14
N PRO A 78 2.50 -14.07 -6.02
CA PRO A 78 3.24 -14.86 -5.04
C PRO A 78 2.95 -14.39 -3.61
N SER A 79 3.11 -15.28 -2.61
CA SER A 79 2.75 -15.01 -1.21
C SER A 79 3.45 -13.81 -0.58
N TYR A 80 4.66 -13.49 -1.02
CA TYR A 80 5.45 -12.40 -0.48
C TYR A 80 4.85 -11.01 -0.78
N LEU A 81 3.95 -10.91 -1.76
CA LEU A 81 3.26 -9.68 -2.16
C LEU A 81 1.94 -9.44 -1.40
N LEU A 82 1.50 -10.40 -0.57
CA LEU A 82 0.35 -10.18 0.30
C LEU A 82 0.75 -9.15 1.37
N ALA A 83 0.07 -8.01 1.39
CA ALA A 83 0.27 -6.98 2.40
C ALA A 83 -1.02 -6.57 3.10
N LEU A 84 -0.88 -6.12 4.35
CA LEU A 84 -1.92 -5.53 5.17
C LEU A 84 -1.34 -4.33 5.93
N VAL A 85 -2.11 -3.25 5.98
CA VAL A 85 -1.91 -2.13 6.90
C VAL A 85 -3.22 -1.82 7.62
N VAL A 86 -3.12 -1.45 8.90
CA VAL A 86 -4.23 -0.87 9.67
C VAL A 86 -3.72 0.34 10.43
N GLY A 87 -4.38 1.48 10.28
CA GLY A 87 -4.00 2.69 10.99
C GLY A 87 -5.01 3.82 10.85
N ASN A 88 -4.72 4.96 11.45
CA ASN A 88 -5.45 6.20 11.17
C ASN A 88 -4.95 6.75 9.83
N LEU A 89 -5.61 6.39 8.73
CA LEU A 89 -5.16 6.68 7.37
C LEU A 89 -6.12 7.61 6.65
N GLU A 90 -5.55 8.60 5.97
CA GLU A 90 -6.23 9.44 5.00
C GLU A 90 -5.60 9.27 3.62
N SER A 91 -6.34 9.64 2.57
CA SER A 91 -5.83 9.67 1.21
C SER A 91 -5.92 11.04 0.57
N ARG A 92 -5.04 11.25 -0.42
CA ARG A 92 -5.11 12.36 -1.39
C ARG A 92 -4.90 11.79 -2.78
N LYS A 93 -5.69 12.26 -3.74
CA LYS A 93 -5.56 11.89 -5.14
C LYS A 93 -4.30 12.54 -5.74
N ILE A 94 -3.44 11.73 -6.36
CA ILE A 94 -2.20 12.20 -7.01
C ILE A 94 -2.16 11.85 -8.52
N GLY A 95 -3.15 11.12 -9.01
CA GLY A 95 -3.28 10.78 -10.42
C GLY A 95 -4.67 10.28 -10.78
N PRO A 96 -4.93 9.91 -12.06
CA PRO A 96 -6.21 9.37 -12.49
C PRO A 96 -6.52 7.99 -11.87
N ARG A 97 -5.48 7.24 -11.49
CA ARG A 97 -5.55 5.86 -10.96
C ARG A 97 -4.73 5.64 -9.68
N SER A 98 -4.36 6.73 -9.01
CA SER A 98 -3.42 6.71 -7.89
C SER A 98 -3.84 7.68 -6.80
N ASP A 99 -3.93 7.15 -5.59
CA ASP A 99 -4.00 7.91 -4.35
C ASP A 99 -2.72 7.68 -3.54
N VAL A 100 -2.29 8.68 -2.77
CA VAL A 100 -1.33 8.49 -1.68
C VAL A 100 -2.08 8.40 -0.36
N TRP A 101 -1.68 7.45 0.48
CA TRP A 101 -2.20 7.18 1.81
C TRP A 101 -1.14 7.47 2.86
N SER A 102 -1.52 8.06 3.99
CA SER A 102 -0.66 8.23 5.16
C SER A 102 -1.48 8.57 6.41
N GLU A 103 -0.80 8.74 7.55
CA GLU A 103 -1.38 9.46 8.68
C GLU A 103 -1.74 10.90 8.25
N PRO A 104 -2.84 11.49 8.79
CA PRO A 104 -3.32 12.82 8.37
C PRO A 104 -2.25 13.91 8.40
N GLU A 105 -1.33 13.84 9.36
CA GLU A 105 -0.24 14.80 9.54
C GLU A 105 0.78 14.82 8.39
N MET A 106 0.82 13.74 7.59
CA MET A 106 1.85 13.51 6.58
C MET A 106 1.29 13.45 5.15
N VAL A 107 -0.02 13.24 4.99
CA VAL A 107 -0.62 12.93 3.67
C VAL A 107 -0.44 14.05 2.64
N ASP A 108 -0.51 15.32 3.05
CA ASP A 108 -0.36 16.44 2.11
C ASP A 108 1.10 16.61 1.64
N LYS A 109 2.08 16.34 2.51
CA LYS A 109 3.50 16.31 2.13
C LYS A 109 3.77 15.16 1.16
N ALA A 110 3.24 13.98 1.44
CA ALA A 110 3.36 12.82 0.57
C ALA A 110 2.70 13.06 -0.80
N ALA A 111 1.55 13.74 -0.83
CA ALA A 111 0.87 14.09 -2.08
C ALA A 111 1.69 15.04 -2.94
N TRP A 112 2.35 16.02 -2.31
CA TRP A 112 3.23 16.94 -3.00
C TRP A 112 4.50 16.24 -3.52
N GLU A 113 5.10 15.36 -2.70
CA GLU A 113 6.36 14.66 -3.03
C GLU A 113 6.16 13.69 -4.20
N PHE A 114 5.03 12.99 -4.24
CA PHE A 114 4.77 11.91 -5.20
C PHE A 114 3.82 12.31 -6.33
N SER A 115 3.62 13.60 -6.58
CA SER A 115 2.68 14.08 -7.61
C SER A 115 3.04 13.66 -9.04
N GLU A 116 4.28 13.20 -9.27
CA GLU A 116 4.78 12.76 -10.59
C GLU A 116 4.50 11.27 -10.87
N THR A 117 3.84 10.56 -9.95
CA THR A 117 3.56 9.13 -10.05
C THR A 117 2.89 8.74 -11.38
N GLU A 118 1.85 9.47 -11.82
CA GLU A 118 1.18 9.13 -13.08
C GLU A 118 2.08 9.30 -14.31
N GLN A 119 2.97 10.29 -14.31
CA GLN A 119 3.95 10.46 -15.39
C GLN A 119 4.92 9.27 -15.43
N MET A 120 5.36 8.79 -14.27
CA MET A 120 6.22 7.62 -14.15
C MET A 120 5.51 6.35 -14.63
N ILE A 121 4.23 6.15 -14.29
CA ILE A 121 3.46 4.97 -14.76
C ILE A 121 3.32 5.00 -16.28
N LYS A 122 2.99 6.15 -16.88
CA LYS A 122 2.89 6.26 -18.35
C LYS A 122 4.21 5.95 -19.04
N CYS A 123 5.32 6.47 -18.50
CA CYS A 123 6.66 6.17 -19.02
C CYS A 123 6.97 4.66 -18.93
N ALA A 124 6.62 4.03 -17.81
CA ALA A 124 6.78 2.59 -17.63
C ALA A 124 5.91 1.79 -18.61
N GLU A 125 4.67 2.21 -18.85
CA GLU A 125 3.76 1.59 -19.83
C GLU A 125 4.30 1.68 -21.26
N ASP A 126 4.86 2.83 -21.65
CA ASP A 126 5.47 3.02 -22.98
C ASP A 126 6.68 2.10 -23.21
N ILE A 127 7.39 1.72 -22.15
CA ILE A 127 8.59 0.87 -22.21
C ILE A 127 8.24 -0.62 -22.10
N MET A 128 7.34 -0.98 -21.17
CA MET A 128 7.12 -2.37 -20.75
C MET A 128 5.76 -2.95 -21.16
N GLY A 129 4.87 -2.12 -21.71
CA GLY A 129 3.50 -2.50 -22.08
C GLY A 129 2.45 -2.13 -21.03
N PRO A 130 1.17 -2.52 -21.22
CA PRO A 130 0.06 -2.06 -20.38
C PRO A 130 0.20 -2.35 -18.88
N TYR A 131 -0.30 -1.46 -18.03
CA TYR A 131 -0.38 -1.67 -16.58
C TYR A 131 -1.65 -2.46 -16.19
N GLU A 132 -1.47 -3.72 -15.80
CA GLU A 132 -2.58 -4.67 -15.59
C GLU A 132 -3.33 -4.48 -14.24
N TRP A 133 -2.70 -3.88 -13.23
CA TRP A 133 -3.21 -3.89 -11.84
C TRP A 133 -4.35 -2.90 -11.56
N THR A 134 -4.83 -2.17 -12.57
CA THR A 134 -5.92 -1.17 -12.51
C THR A 134 -5.62 0.09 -11.69
N ARG A 135 -5.19 -0.05 -10.43
CA ARG A 135 -4.84 1.05 -9.51
C ARG A 135 -3.39 0.94 -9.06
N TYR A 136 -2.74 2.08 -8.84
CA TYR A 136 -1.41 2.17 -8.25
C TYR A 136 -1.47 3.20 -7.12
N ASP A 137 -1.78 2.76 -5.90
CA ASP A 137 -1.74 3.63 -4.73
C ASP A 137 -0.37 3.56 -4.05
N LEU A 138 0.02 4.65 -3.38
CA LEU A 138 1.19 4.71 -2.51
C LEU A 138 0.74 4.76 -1.05
N LEU A 139 1.45 4.09 -0.15
CA LEU A 139 1.26 4.17 1.28
C LEU A 139 2.55 4.61 1.95
N MET A 140 2.53 5.81 2.53
CA MET A 140 3.60 6.31 3.37
C MET A 140 3.47 5.72 4.77
N LEU A 141 4.42 4.86 5.13
CA LEU A 141 4.46 4.18 6.42
C LEU A 141 5.09 5.03 7.54
N PRO A 142 4.97 4.61 8.81
CA PRO A 142 5.71 5.21 9.91
C PRO A 142 7.24 5.08 9.73
N PRO A 143 8.06 5.90 10.42
CA PRO A 143 9.51 5.92 10.28
C PRO A 143 10.24 4.60 10.60
N SER A 144 9.55 3.64 11.21
CA SER A 144 10.09 2.31 11.50
C SER A 144 10.06 1.35 10.31
N PHE A 145 9.51 1.74 9.16
CA PHE A 145 9.53 0.89 7.96
C PHE A 145 10.98 0.59 7.54
N PRO A 146 11.38 -0.69 7.42
CA PRO A 146 12.79 -1.05 7.33
C PRO A 146 13.43 -0.90 5.94
N TYR A 147 12.64 -0.56 4.91
CA TYR A 147 13.09 -0.50 3.51
C TYR A 147 12.78 0.86 2.87
N GLY A 148 13.31 1.08 1.66
CA GLY A 148 12.95 2.24 0.83
C GLY A 148 11.50 2.15 0.31
N GLY A 149 11.16 1.01 -0.27
CA GLY A 149 9.81 0.68 -0.68
C GLY A 149 9.55 -0.82 -0.66
N MET A 150 8.31 -1.19 -0.98
CA MET A 150 7.89 -2.56 -1.23
C MET A 150 6.75 -2.55 -2.26
N GLU A 151 6.93 -3.33 -3.31
CA GLU A 151 6.14 -3.40 -4.54
C GLU A 151 4.77 -4.12 -4.39
N ASN A 152 4.17 -4.02 -3.21
CA ASN A 152 2.88 -4.62 -2.92
C ASN A 152 1.84 -4.20 -3.97
N PRO A 153 1.24 -5.13 -4.73
CA PRO A 153 0.38 -4.80 -5.86
C PRO A 153 -0.80 -3.93 -5.46
N CYS A 154 -1.13 -2.96 -6.32
CA CYS A 154 -2.14 -1.93 -6.09
C CYS A 154 -1.86 -0.95 -4.92
N LEU A 155 -0.89 -1.20 -4.04
CA LEU A 155 -0.63 -0.39 -2.84
C LEU A 155 0.85 -0.47 -2.43
N THR A 156 1.72 0.21 -3.18
CA THR A 156 3.16 0.26 -2.89
C THR A 156 3.43 0.92 -1.53
N PHE A 157 4.23 0.28 -0.69
CA PHE A 157 4.64 0.86 0.59
C PHE A 157 5.92 1.66 0.40
N VAL A 158 6.03 2.82 1.05
CA VAL A 158 7.22 3.68 0.97
C VAL A 158 7.59 4.26 2.34
N THR A 159 8.88 4.52 2.52
CA THR A 159 9.43 5.14 3.73
C THR A 159 9.20 6.66 3.76
N PRO A 160 8.96 7.26 4.94
CA PRO A 160 8.86 8.71 5.09
C PRO A 160 10.20 9.43 4.85
N THR A 161 11.32 8.69 4.77
CA THR A 161 12.62 9.28 4.41
C THR A 161 12.67 9.77 2.95
N LEU A 162 11.69 9.42 2.11
CA LEU A 162 11.57 9.96 0.75
C LEU A 162 11.01 11.39 0.70
N LEU A 163 10.48 11.92 1.81
CA LEU A 163 9.95 13.29 1.91
C LEU A 163 11.08 14.31 2.01
N ALA A 164 11.82 14.49 0.92
CA ALA A 164 12.93 15.43 0.82
C ALA A 164 12.44 16.90 0.68
N GLY A 165 11.21 17.12 0.20
CA GLY A 165 10.66 18.45 -0.04
C GLY A 165 11.07 19.05 -1.39
N ASP A 166 11.71 18.26 -2.26
CA ASP A 166 12.15 18.65 -3.60
C ASP A 166 11.93 17.56 -4.67
N ARG A 167 11.32 16.42 -4.29
CA ARG A 167 11.09 15.23 -5.12
C ARG A 167 12.35 14.50 -5.59
N SER A 168 13.53 14.86 -5.07
CA SER A 168 14.82 14.28 -5.49
C SER A 168 14.91 12.77 -5.25
N LEU A 169 14.14 12.25 -4.29
CA LEU A 169 14.09 10.83 -3.94
C LEU A 169 12.92 10.07 -4.56
N ALA A 170 12.12 10.72 -5.43
CA ALA A 170 10.98 10.10 -6.11
C ALA A 170 11.41 8.97 -7.08
N GLY A 171 12.71 8.84 -7.38
CA GLY A 171 13.25 7.69 -8.12
C GLY A 171 12.96 6.33 -7.45
N VAL A 172 12.76 6.29 -6.14
CA VAL A 172 12.28 5.07 -5.46
C VAL A 172 10.86 4.70 -5.93
N VAL A 173 9.97 5.67 -6.10
CA VAL A 173 8.62 5.40 -6.64
C VAL A 173 8.71 4.82 -8.05
N ALA A 174 9.61 5.32 -8.89
CA ALA A 174 9.84 4.75 -10.23
C ALA A 174 10.36 3.30 -10.17
N HIS A 175 11.22 2.97 -9.20
CA HIS A 175 11.66 1.60 -8.95
C HIS A 175 10.49 0.68 -8.59
N GLU A 176 9.65 1.09 -7.63
CA GLU A 176 8.48 0.31 -7.23
C GLU A 176 7.43 0.17 -8.34
N ILE A 177 7.22 1.21 -9.15
CA ILE A 177 6.38 1.13 -10.36
C ILE A 177 6.89 0.02 -11.28
N SER A 178 8.20 -0.07 -11.46
CA SER A 178 8.81 -1.02 -12.40
C SER A 178 8.57 -2.48 -12.03
N HIS A 179 8.51 -2.78 -10.74
CA HIS A 179 8.15 -4.11 -10.23
C HIS A 179 6.75 -4.60 -10.65
N SER A 180 5.87 -3.69 -11.09
CA SER A 180 4.56 -4.05 -11.63
C SER A 180 4.64 -4.88 -12.93
N TRP A 181 5.81 -4.89 -13.59
CA TRP A 181 6.13 -5.75 -14.73
C TRP A 181 7.24 -6.77 -14.38
N THR A 182 8.27 -6.34 -13.67
CA THR A 182 9.44 -7.18 -13.35
C THR A 182 9.47 -7.55 -11.86
N GLY A 183 8.75 -8.61 -11.50
CA GLY A 183 8.61 -9.19 -10.14
C GLY A 183 7.86 -10.52 -10.15
#